data_AF-A0A358KL56-F1
#
_entry.id   AF-A0A358KL56-F1
#
_cell.length_a   1.000
_cell.length_b   1.000
_cell.length_c   1.000
_cell.angle_alpha   90.00
_cell.angle_beta   90.00
_cell.angle_gamma   90.00
#
_symmetry.space_group_name_H-M   'P 1'
#
loop_
_entity.id
_entity.type
_entity.pdbx_description
1 polymer ?
#
loop_
_entity_poly.entity_id
_entity_poly.type
_entity_poly.pdbx_seq_one_letter_code
_entity_poly.pdbx_strand_id
1 'polypeptide(L)' 'YRDRTIFICGGAEIYSQALGQCSDLFLTRVKREVEGDAFFPEFESLFDAGVVLRETDEFDIFHHRRLGQATAEAGGD' A
#
# COMPACT_ATOMS: atom_id res chain seq x y z
N TYR A 1 -16.22 15.20 -5.00
CA TYR A 1 -15.10 14.28 -5.27
C TYR A 1 -13.83 14.65 -4.49
N ARG A 2 -13.60 15.93 -4.13
CA ARG A 2 -12.38 16.36 -3.43
C ARG A 2 -12.11 15.63 -2.10
N ASP A 3 -13.15 15.20 -1.41
CA ASP A 3 -13.01 14.62 -0.06
C ASP A 3 -13.18 13.08 -0.03
N ARG A 4 -13.16 12.44 -1.20
CA ARG A 4 -13.27 10.97 -1.29
C ARG A 4 -11.89 10.35 -1.42
N THR A 5 -11.57 9.43 -0.53
CA THR A 5 -10.43 8.52 -0.70
C THR A 5 -10.66 7.63 -1.92
N ILE A 6 -9.68 7.59 -2.81
CA ILE A 6 -9.67 6.74 -3.99
C ILE A 6 -8.74 5.55 -3.73
N PHE A 7 -9.24 4.35 -4.01
CA PHE A 7 -8.48 3.11 -3.85
C PHE A 7 -8.15 2.54 -5.23
N ILE A 8 -6.90 2.11 -5.40
CA ILE A 8 -6.44 1.37 -6.58
C ILE A 8 -6.40 -0.11 -6.21
N CYS A 9 -7.13 -0.94 -6.97
CA CYS A 9 -7.29 -2.38 -6.70
C CYS A 9 -6.62 -3.27 -7.78
N GLY A 10 -5.65 -2.74 -8.52
CA GLY A 10 -4.80 -3.50 -9.43
C GLY A 10 -5.31 -3.61 -10.87
N GLY A 11 -4.78 -4.53 -11.70
CA GLY A 11 -3.76 -5.55 -11.40
C GLY A 11 -2.30 -5.07 -11.42
N ALA A 12 -1.35 -5.98 -11.62
CA ALA A 12 0.11 -5.71 -11.54
C ALA A 12 0.55 -4.46 -12.35
N GLU A 13 0.10 -4.33 -13.60
CA GLU A 13 0.46 -3.18 -14.45
C GLU A 13 -0.11 -1.85 -13.92
N ILE A 14 -1.33 -1.87 -13.39
CA ILE A 14 -1.95 -0.68 -12.77
C ILE A 14 -1.20 -0.30 -11.50
N TYR A 15 -0.80 -1.27 -10.67
CA TYR A 15 0.02 -0.99 -9.50
C TYR A 15 1.36 -0.35 -9.87
N SER A 16 2.06 -0.88 -10.88
CA SER A 16 3.34 -0.33 -11.34
C SER A 16 3.25 1.13 -11.78
N GLN A 17 2.13 1.54 -12.38
CA GLN A 17 1.91 2.92 -12.82
C GLN A 17 1.41 3.84 -11.70
N ALA A 18 0.64 3.29 -10.74
CA ALA A 18 -0.07 4.09 -9.75
C ALA A 18 0.66 4.23 -8.42
N LEU A 19 1.48 3.25 -7.99
CA LEU A 19 2.04 3.21 -6.64
C LEU A 19 2.78 4.49 -6.27
N GLY A 20 3.54 5.07 -7.21
CA GLY A 20 4.26 6.33 -7.03
C GLY A 20 3.40 7.54 -6.63
N GLN A 21 2.07 7.46 -6.83
CA GLN A 21 1.11 8.52 -6.56
C GLN A 21 0.29 8.27 -5.28
N CYS A 22 0.37 7.07 -4.70
CA CYS A 22 -0.40 6.70 -3.51
C CYS A 22 0.25 7.24 -2.23
N SER A 23 -0.54 7.84 -1.34
CA SER A 23 -0.11 8.18 0.02
C SER A 23 0.01 6.95 0.94
N ASP A 24 -0.81 5.94 0.64
CA ASP A 24 -1.07 4.78 1.50
C ASP A 24 -0.99 3.49 0.69
N LEU A 25 -0.45 2.45 1.32
CA LEU A 25 -0.48 1.08 0.81
C LEU A 25 -0.98 0.14 1.90
N PHE A 26 -2.16 -0.43 1.70
CA PHE A 26 -2.67 -1.53 2.51
C PHE A 26 -2.31 -2.85 1.82
N LEU A 27 -1.40 -3.61 2.43
CA LEU A 27 -0.84 -4.81 1.82
C LEU A 27 -1.12 -6.03 2.71
N THR A 28 -1.69 -7.07 2.13
CA THR A 28 -1.80 -8.38 2.79
C THR A 28 -0.64 -9.26 2.37
N ARG A 29 0.18 -9.68 3.34
CA ARG A 29 1.26 -10.66 3.12
C ARG A 29 0.78 -12.04 3.54
N VAL A 30 0.57 -12.92 2.57
CA VAL A 30 0.17 -14.31 2.84
C VAL A 30 1.42 -15.13 3.15
N LYS A 31 1.38 -15.94 4.21
CA LYS A 31 2.49 -16.76 4.73
C LYS A 31 2.63 -18.07 3.94
N ARG A 32 2.68 -17.96 2.61
CA ARG A 32 2.83 -19.10 1.70
C ARG A 32 3.56 -18.68 0.43
N GLU A 33 4.18 -19.66 -0.21
CA GLU A 33 4.72 -19.53 -1.55
C GLU A 33 3.72 -20.12 -2.55
N VAL A 34 3.47 -19.42 -3.65
CA VAL A 34 2.58 -19.87 -4.72
C VAL A 34 3.24 -19.62 -6.07
N GLU A 35 2.94 -20.49 -7.03
CA GLU A 35 3.26 -20.21 -8.42
C GLU A 35 2.29 -19.15 -8.98
N GLY A 36 2.80 -18.26 -9.82
CA GLY A 36 2.01 -17.19 -10.43
C GLY A 36 2.75 -16.51 -11.57
N ASP A 37 1.99 -15.81 -12.41
CA ASP A 37 2.45 -15.11 -13.62
C ASP A 37 2.41 -13.57 -13.47
N ALA A 38 1.88 -13.07 -12.35
CA ALA A 38 1.81 -11.66 -12.01
C ALA A 38 2.32 -11.42 -10.57
N PHE A 39 3.15 -10.40 -10.43
CA PHE A 39 3.81 -10.05 -9.16
C PHE A 39 3.41 -8.65 -8.73
N PHE A 40 3.38 -8.42 -7.41
CA PHE A 40 3.27 -7.07 -6.88
C PHE A 40 4.60 -6.33 -7.15
N PRO A 41 4.58 -5.10 -7.67
CA PRO A 41 5.80 -4.36 -7.96
C PRO A 41 6.57 -4.00 -6.68
N GLU A 42 7.88 -3.77 -6.80
CA GLU A 42 8.72 -3.25 -5.72
C GLU A 42 8.18 -1.90 -5.21
N PHE A 43 8.14 -1.74 -3.89
CA PHE A 43 7.53 -0.57 -3.24
C PHE A 43 8.35 -0.05 -2.06
N GLU A 44 9.36 -0.80 -1.62
CA GLU A 44 10.14 -0.56 -0.40
C GLU A 44 10.92 0.76 -0.43
N SER A 45 11.24 1.28 -1.63
CA SER A 45 11.86 2.61 -1.80
C SER A 45 10.85 3.76 -1.70
N LEU A 46 9.55 3.48 -1.78
CA LEU A 46 8.48 4.47 -1.83
C LEU A 46 7.73 4.60 -0.50
N PHE A 47 7.71 3.55 0.32
CA PHE A 47 6.93 3.48 1.56
C PHE A 47 7.80 3.07 2.76
N ASP A 48 7.32 3.40 3.95
CA ASP A 48 7.93 2.95 5.20
C ASP A 48 7.76 1.44 5.44
N ALA A 49 8.32 0.96 6.55
CA ALA A 49 8.25 -0.44 6.94
C ALA A 49 6.82 -0.96 7.18
N GLY A 50 5.84 -0.06 7.32
CA GLY A 50 4.45 -0.36 7.62
C GLY A 50 4.20 -0.72 9.07
N VAL A 51 2.94 -0.54 9.48
CA VAL A 51 2.41 -1.00 10.77
C VAL A 51 1.51 -2.21 10.54
N VAL A 52 1.59 -3.22 11.42
CA VAL A 52 0.71 -4.39 11.36
C VAL A 52 -0.67 -3.98 11.89
N LEU A 53 -1.69 -4.06 11.04
CA LEU A 53 -3.09 -3.87 11.41
C LEU A 53 -3.74 -5.15 11.91
N ARG A 54 -3.29 -6.30 11.39
CA ARG A 54 -3.79 -7.62 11.77
C ARG A 54 -2.73 -8.67 11.53
N GLU A 55 -2.56 -9.56 12.50
CA GLU A 55 -1.71 -10.74 12.40
C GLU A 55 -2.58 -11.99 12.52
N THR A 56 -2.31 -12.99 11.70
CA THR A 56 -2.94 -14.32 11.78
C THR A 56 -1.93 -15.40 11.40
N ASP A 57 -2.23 -16.67 11.62
CA ASP A 57 -1.35 -17.77 11.22
C ASP A 57 -1.18 -17.86 9.69
N GLU A 58 -2.14 -17.36 8.91
CA GLU A 58 -2.14 -17.49 7.45
C GLU A 58 -1.64 -16.24 6.72
N PHE A 59 -1.86 -15.05 7.28
CA PHE A 59 -1.50 -13.78 6.65
C PHE A 59 -1.43 -12.64 7.66
N ASP A 60 -0.73 -11.59 7.26
CA ASP A 60 -0.66 -10.32 7.99
C ASP A 60 -1.16 -9.18 7.10
N ILE A 61 -1.82 -8.19 7.69
CA ILE A 61 -2.23 -6.96 7.01
C ILE A 61 -1.34 -5.83 7.51
N PHE A 62 -0.64 -5.18 6.59
CA PHE A 62 0.19 -4.02 6.83
C PHE A 62 -0.45 -2.76 6.27
N HIS A 63 -0.22 -1.64 6.95
CA HIS A 63 -0.46 -0.31 6.43
C HIS A 63 0.86 0.45 6.34
N HIS A 64 1.29 0.72 5.12
CA HIS A 64 2.48 1.51 4.83
C HIS A 64 2.13 2.94 4.44
N ARG A 65 2.99 3.89 4.81
CA ARG A 65 2.89 5.31 4.45
C ARG A 65 4.02 5.71 3.51
N ARG A 66 3.73 6.61 2.57
CA ARG A 66 4.72 7.12 1.60
C ARG A 66 5.87 7.84 2.29
N LEU A 67 7.10 7.50 1.91
CA LEU A 67 8.31 8.21 2.32
C LEU A 67 8.32 9.61 1.70
N GLY A 68 8.63 10.63 2.52
CA GLY A 68 8.83 12.00 2.05
C GLY A 68 7.57 12.83 1.81
N GLN A 69 6.36 12.31 2.09
CA GLN A 69 5.18 13.14 2.25
C GLN A 69 5.00 13.48 3.73
N ALA A 70 5.48 14.66 4.14
CA ALA A 70 4.94 15.30 5.34
C ALA A 70 3.43 15.43 5.10
N THR A 71 2.62 14.99 6.07
CA THR A 71 1.17 15.21 6.10
C THR A 71 0.91 16.71 5.98
N ALA A 72 0.65 17.19 4.77
CA ALA A 72 -0.17 18.37 4.62
C ALA A 72 -1.59 17.93 5.04
N GLU A 73 -2.19 18.70 5.94
CA GLU A 73 -3.54 18.54 6.53
C GLU A 73 -3.58 18.07 8.00
N ALA A 74 -3.14 18.97 8.88
CA ALA A 74 -3.86 19.30 10.10
C ALA A 74 -3.86 20.83 10.26
N GLY A 75 -4.67 21.49 9.42
CA GLY A 75 -4.87 22.93 9.42
C GLY A 75 -6.15 23.25 8.67
N GLY A 76 -7.26 23.31 9.39
CA GLY A 76 -8.59 23.59 8.83
C GLY A 76 -9.70 23.44 9.87
N ASP A 77 -9.81 24.48 10.69
CA ASP A 77 -10.87 24.85 11.67
C ASP A 77 -11.09 23.93 12.90
#